data_AF-A0A4Q4V1A8-F1
#
_entry.id   AF-A0A4Q4V1A8-F1
#
_cell.length_a   1.000
_cell.length_b   1.000
_cell.length_c   1.000
_cell.angle_alpha   90.00
_cell.angle_beta   90.00
_cell.angle_gamma   90.00
#
_symmetry.space_group_name_H-M   'P 1'
#
loop_
_entity.id
_entity.type
_entity.pdbx_description
1 polymer ?
#
loop_
_entity_poly.entity_id
_entity_poly.type
_entity_poly.pdbx_seq_one_letter_code
_entity_poly.pdbx_strand_id
1 'polypeptide(L)'
;MATPSSSRSLCYAEAAIAKKNGDINEEEYYHHLLKHLTGETHEHDIEYATKDDYRLRRWDPFGYSVQCVSKEMEHVEDASQFEEIFKAYRTGTTEDVIAQHDKMDERHAKYARRLLAMRALLDRRADVLRFCLGRGSFEYDDKFREESYSVDDPETFAVLEGSEFRRLHPRKQPPWVAFDVGGTHPVDCLSYNYLLHPYGLIRGLFHYGLLSACAESRITALKPTKHRLGNSHLFLDMAMWEDSNRVLRPIAIDVADDII
;
A
#
# COMPACT_ATOMS: atom_id res chain seq x y z
N MET A 1 -8.58 -0.26 -41.01
CA MET A 1 -8.61 -0.95 -39.71
C MET A 1 -7.36 -1.79 -39.63
N ALA A 2 -6.39 -1.38 -38.82
CA ALA A 2 -5.17 -2.14 -38.62
C ALA A 2 -5.41 -3.10 -37.47
N THR A 3 -5.24 -4.39 -37.72
CA THR A 3 -5.01 -5.39 -36.66
C THR A 3 -3.56 -5.26 -36.20
N PRO A 4 -3.26 -4.89 -34.95
CA PRO A 4 -1.99 -5.25 -34.35
C PRO A 4 -2.19 -6.60 -33.68
N SER A 5 -2.02 -7.67 -34.46
CA SER A 5 -1.73 -8.99 -33.89
C SER A 5 -0.28 -9.00 -33.45
N SER A 6 0.00 -8.48 -32.26
CA SER A 6 1.10 -9.04 -31.47
C SER A 6 0.49 -10.17 -30.64
N SER A 7 0.66 -11.40 -31.10
CA SER A 7 0.25 -12.62 -30.38
C SER A 7 1.08 -12.90 -29.13
N ARG A 8 1.93 -11.94 -28.72
CA ARG A 8 2.88 -12.07 -27.62
C ARG A 8 2.27 -11.41 -26.39
N SER A 9 2.32 -12.09 -25.26
CA SER A 9 1.91 -11.47 -24.01
C SER A 9 2.88 -10.33 -23.63
N LEU A 10 2.44 -9.44 -22.74
CA LEU A 10 3.25 -8.34 -22.25
C LEU A 10 3.94 -8.76 -20.95
N CYS A 11 5.11 -8.19 -20.68
CA CYS A 11 5.72 -8.32 -19.35
C CYS A 11 4.86 -7.59 -18.30
N TYR A 12 5.10 -7.84 -17.00
CA TYR A 12 4.29 -7.23 -15.93
C TYR A 12 4.23 -5.69 -16.03
N ALA A 13 5.38 -5.05 -16.24
CA ALA A 13 5.48 -3.59 -16.31
C ALA A 13 4.80 -3.02 -17.56
N GLU A 14 4.97 -3.67 -18.72
CA GLU A 14 4.31 -3.26 -19.96
C GLU A 14 2.79 -3.35 -19.85
N ALA A 15 2.27 -4.44 -19.27
CA ALA A 15 0.83 -4.60 -19.05
C ALA A 15 0.28 -3.51 -18.11
N ALA A 16 1.00 -3.17 -17.04
CA ALA A 16 0.62 -2.11 -16.12
C ALA A 16 0.61 -0.72 -16.80
N ILE A 17 1.62 -0.41 -17.63
CA ILE A 17 1.67 0.84 -18.41
C ILE A 17 0.53 0.91 -19.41
N ALA A 18 0.34 -0.16 -20.20
CA ALA A 18 -0.69 -0.22 -21.22
C ALA A 18 -2.09 -0.06 -20.60
N LYS A 19 -2.37 -0.71 -19.45
CA LYS A 19 -3.64 -0.52 -18.73
C LYS A 19 -3.81 0.92 -18.27
N LYS A 20 -2.76 1.52 -17.69
CA LYS A 20 -2.80 2.90 -17.18
C LYS A 20 -3.05 3.91 -18.31
N ASN A 21 -2.48 3.68 -19.48
CA ASN A 21 -2.67 4.53 -20.66
C ASN A 21 -4.03 4.31 -21.35
N GLY A 22 -4.76 3.25 -20.98
CA GLY A 22 -6.01 2.86 -21.63
C GLY A 22 -5.80 2.15 -22.98
N ASP A 23 -4.58 1.69 -23.26
CA ASP A 23 -4.24 0.95 -24.49
C ASP A 23 -4.80 -0.48 -24.45
N ILE A 24 -4.93 -1.04 -23.25
CA ILE A 24 -5.60 -2.31 -22.98
C ILE A 24 -6.67 -2.14 -21.90
N ASN A 25 -7.72 -2.94 -22.00
CA ASN A 25 -8.77 -3.01 -20.99
C ASN A 25 -8.36 -3.95 -19.83
N GLU A 26 -9.23 -4.08 -18.83
CA GLU A 26 -8.94 -4.90 -17.66
C GLU A 26 -8.91 -6.41 -17.95
N GLU A 27 -9.69 -6.89 -18.92
CA GLU A 27 -9.67 -8.29 -19.35
C GLU A 27 -8.33 -8.65 -20.00
N GLU A 28 -7.89 -7.80 -20.93
CA GLU A 28 -6.59 -7.92 -21.60
C GLU A 28 -5.45 -7.84 -20.58
N TYR A 29 -5.55 -6.95 -19.59
CA TYR A 29 -4.58 -6.88 -18.50
C TYR A 29 -4.50 -8.17 -17.69
N TYR A 30 -5.64 -8.76 -17.29
CA TYR A 30 -5.62 -10.05 -16.59
C TYR A 30 -5.04 -11.16 -17.46
N HIS A 31 -5.40 -11.21 -18.75
CA HIS A 31 -4.82 -12.16 -19.69
C HIS A 31 -3.29 -12.03 -19.74
N HIS A 32 -2.77 -10.83 -19.92
CA HIS A 32 -1.33 -10.59 -19.98
C HIS A 32 -0.61 -11.00 -18.70
N LEU A 33 -1.17 -10.70 -17.52
CA LEU A 33 -0.55 -11.06 -16.24
C LEU A 33 -0.63 -12.55 -15.92
N LEU A 34 -1.82 -13.15 -16.07
CA LEU A 34 -2.05 -14.54 -15.70
C LEU A 34 -1.37 -15.52 -16.65
N LYS A 35 -1.03 -15.10 -17.86
CA LYS A 35 -0.23 -15.90 -18.80
C LYS A 35 1.16 -16.25 -18.26
N HIS A 36 1.73 -15.45 -17.36
CA HIS A 36 3.00 -15.79 -16.70
C HIS A 36 2.88 -17.01 -15.77
N LEU A 37 1.68 -17.37 -15.34
CA LEU A 37 1.45 -18.58 -14.54
C LEU A 37 1.74 -19.87 -15.32
N THR A 38 1.82 -19.79 -16.66
CA THR A 38 2.20 -20.93 -17.52
C THR A 38 3.71 -21.07 -17.71
N GLY A 39 4.51 -20.21 -17.08
CA GLY A 39 5.96 -20.15 -17.27
C GLY A 39 6.40 -19.29 -18.46
N GLU A 40 5.47 -18.56 -19.09
CA GLU A 40 5.83 -17.53 -20.07
C GLU A 40 6.69 -16.46 -19.40
N THR A 41 7.84 -16.16 -20.00
CA THR A 41 8.79 -15.17 -19.50
C THR A 41 9.24 -14.26 -20.63
N HIS A 42 9.46 -12.99 -20.29
CA HIS A 42 9.93 -11.94 -21.19
C HIS A 42 11.32 -11.48 -20.74
N GLU A 43 12.07 -10.90 -21.69
CA GLU A 43 13.42 -10.37 -21.42
C GLU A 43 13.41 -9.36 -20.26
N HIS A 44 12.41 -8.48 -20.25
CA HIS A 44 12.22 -7.51 -19.18
C HIS A 44 11.68 -8.12 -17.87
N ASP A 45 11.07 -9.31 -17.88
CA ASP A 45 10.71 -9.97 -16.61
C ASP A 45 11.97 -10.35 -15.83
N ILE A 46 13.01 -10.80 -16.54
CA ILE A 46 14.26 -11.33 -15.98
C ILE A 46 15.21 -10.20 -15.54
N GLU A 47 15.31 -9.12 -16.33
CA GLU A 47 16.15 -7.96 -16.00
C GLU A 47 15.71 -7.31 -14.67
N TYR A 48 14.41 -7.33 -14.38
CA TYR A 48 13.83 -6.85 -13.11
C TYR A 48 13.57 -7.98 -12.08
N ALA A 49 13.89 -9.26 -12.37
CA ALA A 49 13.55 -10.38 -11.48
C ALA A 49 14.50 -10.58 -10.29
N THR A 50 15.75 -10.10 -10.37
CA THR A 50 16.80 -10.41 -9.38
C THR A 50 16.82 -9.49 -8.17
N LYS A 51 16.10 -8.37 -8.24
CA LYS A 51 15.70 -7.54 -7.10
C LYS A 51 14.20 -7.40 -7.22
N ASP A 52 13.45 -7.69 -6.16
CA ASP A 52 12.02 -7.33 -6.09
C ASP A 52 11.82 -6.00 -6.81
N ASP A 53 11.02 -6.00 -7.89
CA ASP A 53 10.80 -4.78 -8.65
C ASP A 53 10.00 -3.84 -7.75
N TYR A 54 10.75 -3.04 -7.00
CA TYR A 54 10.24 -2.08 -6.05
C TYR A 54 9.31 -1.09 -6.74
N ARG A 55 9.49 -0.90 -8.06
CA ARG A 55 8.55 -0.12 -8.86
C ARG A 55 7.24 -0.88 -8.90
N LEU A 56 7.17 -2.10 -9.44
CA LEU A 56 5.97 -2.97 -9.49
C LEU A 56 5.20 -3.03 -8.18
N ARG A 57 5.91 -3.32 -7.08
CA ARG A 57 5.32 -3.31 -5.74
C ARG A 57 4.64 -1.98 -5.38
N ARG A 58 5.11 -0.83 -5.88
CA ARG A 58 4.57 0.49 -5.52
C ARG A 58 3.39 0.93 -6.39
N TRP A 59 3.49 0.81 -7.71
CA TRP A 59 2.48 1.28 -8.67
C TRP A 59 1.43 0.25 -9.08
N ASP A 60 1.74 -1.05 -9.01
CA ASP A 60 0.81 -2.12 -9.37
C ASP A 60 0.91 -3.29 -8.36
N PRO A 61 0.28 -3.13 -7.18
CA PRO A 61 0.30 -4.16 -6.14
C PRO A 61 -0.24 -5.51 -6.62
N PHE A 62 -1.23 -5.51 -7.52
CA PHE A 62 -1.79 -6.74 -8.06
C PHE A 62 -0.81 -7.42 -9.02
N GLY A 63 -0.24 -6.67 -9.97
CA GLY A 63 0.80 -7.19 -10.87
C GLY A 63 1.99 -7.77 -10.11
N TYR A 64 2.41 -7.12 -9.01
CA TYR A 64 3.43 -7.65 -8.11
C TYR A 64 3.02 -8.97 -7.46
N SER A 65 1.80 -9.09 -6.94
CA SER A 65 1.30 -10.36 -6.38
C SER A 65 1.27 -11.48 -7.43
N VAL A 66 0.90 -11.20 -8.69
CA VAL A 66 0.96 -12.21 -9.77
C VAL A 66 2.41 -12.64 -10.03
N GLN A 67 3.36 -11.70 -10.03
CA GLN A 67 4.78 -12.01 -10.18
C GLN A 67 5.33 -12.89 -9.03
N CYS A 68 4.91 -12.64 -7.79
CA CYS A 68 5.28 -13.51 -6.68
C CYS A 68 4.69 -14.91 -6.85
N VAL A 69 3.40 -15.00 -7.18
CA VAL A 69 2.71 -16.28 -7.37
C VAL A 69 3.32 -17.08 -8.52
N SER A 70 3.67 -16.45 -9.64
CA SER A 70 4.27 -17.15 -10.79
C SER A 70 5.64 -17.77 -10.49
N LYS A 71 6.38 -17.22 -9.52
CA LYS A 71 7.66 -17.76 -9.03
C LYS A 71 7.49 -18.88 -8.00
N GLU A 72 6.43 -18.84 -7.21
CA GLU A 72 6.18 -19.79 -6.11
C GLU A 72 5.34 -21.02 -6.54
N MET A 73 4.50 -20.85 -7.55
CA MET A 73 3.58 -21.88 -8.04
C MET A 73 4.25 -22.76 -9.09
N GLU A 74 3.88 -24.05 -9.15
CA GLU A 74 4.20 -24.86 -10.32
C GLU A 74 3.44 -24.32 -11.54
N HIS A 75 4.15 -24.18 -12.67
CA HIS A 75 3.52 -23.68 -13.89
C HIS A 75 2.36 -24.57 -14.33
N VAL A 76 1.25 -23.91 -14.68
CA VAL A 76 0.08 -24.58 -15.26
C VAL A 76 0.21 -24.63 -16.77
N GLU A 77 -0.29 -25.69 -17.41
CA GLU A 77 -0.31 -25.75 -18.88
C GLU A 77 -1.24 -24.68 -19.48
N ASP A 78 -2.31 -24.36 -18.78
CA ASP A 78 -3.35 -23.43 -19.21
C ASP A 78 -3.83 -22.54 -18.05
N ALA A 79 -3.78 -21.22 -18.26
CA ALA A 79 -4.23 -20.22 -17.30
C ALA A 79 -5.75 -19.96 -17.32
N SER A 80 -6.51 -20.62 -18.21
CA SER A 80 -7.95 -20.38 -18.40
C SER A 80 -8.77 -20.49 -17.12
N GLN A 81 -8.43 -21.39 -16.18
CA GLN A 81 -9.15 -21.48 -14.90
C GLN A 81 -8.99 -20.21 -14.05
N PHE A 82 -7.80 -19.60 -14.06
CA PHE A 82 -7.57 -18.32 -13.39
C PHE A 82 -8.32 -17.20 -14.12
N GLU A 83 -8.26 -17.17 -15.45
CA GLU A 83 -8.95 -16.15 -16.25
C GLU A 83 -10.47 -16.19 -16.05
N GLU A 84 -11.09 -17.37 -16.02
CA GLU A 84 -12.54 -17.52 -15.79
C GLU A 84 -12.96 -17.08 -14.38
N ILE A 85 -12.11 -17.27 -13.37
CA ILE A 85 -12.33 -16.72 -12.02
C ILE A 85 -12.29 -15.19 -12.05
N PHE A 86 -11.29 -14.59 -12.70
CA PHE A 86 -11.18 -13.13 -12.78
C PHE A 86 -12.25 -12.51 -13.67
N LYS A 87 -12.75 -13.24 -14.66
CA LYS A 87 -13.94 -12.89 -15.43
C LYS A 87 -15.18 -12.89 -14.54
N ALA A 88 -15.42 -13.94 -13.75
CA ALA A 88 -16.51 -13.98 -12.78
C ALA A 88 -16.38 -12.86 -11.73
N TYR A 89 -15.16 -12.53 -11.31
CA TYR A 89 -14.91 -11.42 -10.39
C TYR A 89 -15.32 -10.06 -10.98
N ARG A 90 -15.07 -9.82 -12.27
CA ARG A 90 -15.41 -8.55 -12.93
C ARG A 90 -16.91 -8.40 -13.22
N THR A 91 -17.54 -9.45 -13.73
CA THR A 91 -18.89 -9.35 -14.30
C THR A 91 -19.97 -10.02 -13.47
N GLY A 92 -19.59 -10.80 -12.46
CA GLY A 92 -20.47 -11.65 -11.68
C GLY A 92 -20.55 -11.28 -10.20
N THR A 93 -21.24 -12.15 -9.48
CA THR A 93 -21.47 -12.10 -8.02
C THR A 93 -20.37 -12.84 -7.26
N THR A 94 -20.35 -12.72 -5.93
CA THR A 94 -19.42 -13.51 -5.10
C THR A 94 -19.70 -15.01 -5.22
N GLU A 95 -20.96 -15.40 -5.42
CA GLU A 95 -21.37 -16.77 -5.67
C GLU A 95 -20.77 -17.31 -6.98
N ASP A 96 -20.69 -16.48 -8.02
CA ASP A 96 -20.04 -16.86 -9.28
C ASP A 96 -18.53 -17.07 -9.09
N VAL A 97 -17.88 -16.21 -8.31
CA VAL A 97 -16.46 -16.35 -7.95
C VAL A 97 -16.22 -17.65 -7.19
N ILE A 98 -17.05 -17.95 -6.19
CA ILE A 98 -16.98 -19.19 -5.40
C ILE A 98 -17.20 -20.40 -6.30
N ALA A 99 -18.19 -20.36 -7.20
CA ALA A 99 -18.49 -21.45 -8.09
C ALA A 99 -17.37 -21.75 -9.09
N GLN A 100 -16.64 -20.74 -9.57
CA GLN A 100 -15.46 -20.96 -10.41
C GLN A 100 -14.26 -21.45 -9.59
N HIS A 101 -14.05 -20.89 -8.40
CA HIS A 101 -13.00 -21.32 -7.49
C HIS A 101 -13.14 -22.81 -7.11
N ASP A 102 -14.35 -23.27 -6.76
CA ASP A 102 -14.59 -24.65 -6.32
C ASP A 102 -14.41 -25.70 -7.43
N LYS A 103 -14.18 -25.28 -8.69
CA LYS A 103 -13.78 -26.16 -9.80
C LYS A 103 -12.26 -26.35 -9.90
N MET A 104 -11.47 -25.54 -9.21
CA MET A 104 -10.01 -25.64 -9.24
C MET A 104 -9.50 -26.77 -8.35
N ASP A 105 -8.37 -27.35 -8.75
CA ASP A 105 -7.61 -28.22 -7.86
C ASP A 105 -7.04 -27.40 -6.69
N GLU A 106 -7.06 -27.96 -5.48
CA GLU A 106 -6.67 -27.24 -4.26
C GLU A 106 -5.20 -26.77 -4.31
N ARG A 107 -4.34 -27.45 -5.08
CA ARG A 107 -2.95 -27.03 -5.32
C ARG A 107 -2.86 -25.64 -5.94
N HIS A 108 -3.77 -25.30 -6.85
CA HIS A 108 -3.82 -24.02 -7.56
C HIS A 108 -4.81 -23.05 -6.90
N ALA A 109 -5.87 -23.58 -6.28
CA ALA A 109 -6.93 -22.79 -5.66
C ALA A 109 -6.38 -21.83 -4.59
N LYS A 110 -5.38 -22.26 -3.79
CA LYS A 110 -4.73 -21.37 -2.81
C LYS A 110 -4.08 -20.12 -3.43
N TYR A 111 -3.48 -20.26 -4.62
CA TYR A 111 -2.86 -19.15 -5.33
C TYR A 111 -3.93 -18.24 -5.94
N ALA A 112 -5.01 -18.82 -6.49
CA ALA A 112 -6.16 -18.04 -6.93
C ALA A 112 -6.77 -17.23 -5.79
N ARG A 113 -6.94 -17.82 -4.59
CA ARG A 113 -7.40 -17.10 -3.39
C ARG A 113 -6.46 -15.97 -2.98
N ARG A 114 -5.14 -16.16 -3.06
CA ARG A 114 -4.18 -15.09 -2.77
C ARG A 114 -4.32 -13.91 -3.75
N LEU A 115 -4.40 -14.19 -5.04
CA LEU A 115 -4.57 -13.15 -6.07
C LEU A 115 -5.93 -12.44 -5.95
N LEU A 116 -7.00 -13.20 -5.73
CA LEU A 116 -8.34 -12.65 -5.46
C LEU A 116 -8.35 -11.80 -4.20
N ALA A 117 -7.69 -12.23 -3.12
CA ALA A 117 -7.63 -11.46 -1.87
C ALA A 117 -6.94 -10.11 -2.11
N MET A 118 -5.80 -10.08 -2.80
CA MET A 118 -5.14 -8.83 -3.18
C MET A 118 -6.06 -7.95 -4.02
N ARG A 119 -6.71 -8.50 -5.04
CA ARG A 119 -7.59 -7.70 -5.91
C ARG A 119 -8.81 -7.15 -5.16
N ALA A 120 -9.46 -7.99 -4.34
CA ALA A 120 -10.60 -7.60 -3.53
C ALA A 120 -10.25 -6.53 -2.49
N LEU A 121 -9.03 -6.58 -1.94
CA LEU A 121 -8.52 -5.56 -1.02
C LEU A 121 -8.37 -4.19 -1.70
N LEU A 122 -7.85 -4.18 -2.93
CA LEU A 122 -7.64 -2.96 -3.72
C LEU A 122 -8.97 -2.37 -4.19
N ASP A 123 -9.89 -3.21 -4.66
CA ASP A 123 -11.20 -2.77 -5.18
C ASP A 123 -12.25 -2.53 -4.09
N ARG A 124 -11.90 -2.73 -2.80
CA ARG A 124 -12.83 -2.66 -1.65
C ARG A 124 -14.02 -3.62 -1.75
N ARG A 125 -13.81 -4.81 -2.32
CA ARG A 125 -14.81 -5.88 -2.42
C ARG A 125 -14.79 -6.76 -1.17
N ALA A 126 -15.45 -6.28 -0.11
CA ALA A 126 -15.48 -6.94 1.19
C ALA A 126 -16.07 -8.37 1.16
N ASP A 127 -17.03 -8.62 0.27
CA ASP A 127 -17.67 -9.92 0.05
C ASP A 127 -16.67 -10.99 -0.43
N VAL A 128 -15.94 -10.71 -1.50
CA VAL A 128 -14.91 -11.61 -2.05
C VAL A 128 -13.73 -11.73 -1.09
N LEU A 129 -13.32 -10.62 -0.47
CA LEU A 129 -12.23 -10.64 0.52
C LEU A 129 -12.57 -11.56 1.70
N ARG A 130 -13.81 -11.50 2.20
CA ARG A 130 -14.29 -12.37 3.29
C ARG A 130 -14.23 -13.83 2.89
N PHE A 131 -14.62 -14.15 1.65
CA PHE A 131 -14.51 -15.51 1.12
C PHE A 131 -13.04 -15.98 1.11
N CYS A 132 -12.13 -15.19 0.55
CA CYS A 132 -10.72 -15.57 0.44
C CYS A 132 -10.09 -15.77 1.83
N LEU A 133 -10.29 -14.83 2.76
CA LEU A 133 -9.75 -14.91 4.11
C LEU A 133 -10.41 -16.01 4.95
N GLY A 134 -11.69 -16.30 4.71
CA GLY A 134 -12.44 -17.34 5.43
C GLY A 134 -12.03 -18.76 5.05
N ARG A 135 -11.71 -19.01 3.76
CA ARG A 135 -11.13 -20.29 3.30
C ARG A 135 -9.65 -20.40 3.65
N GLY A 136 -8.92 -19.28 3.62
CA GLY A 136 -7.50 -19.22 3.97
C GLY A 136 -6.62 -20.15 3.13
N SER A 137 -5.64 -20.78 3.79
CA SER A 137 -4.67 -21.71 3.20
C SER A 137 -3.72 -21.10 2.17
N PHE A 138 -3.42 -19.81 2.29
CA PHE A 138 -2.36 -19.15 1.54
C PHE A 138 -1.53 -18.23 2.45
N GLU A 139 -0.28 -18.02 2.07
CA GLU A 139 0.60 -17.08 2.76
C GLU A 139 0.29 -15.65 2.32
N TYR A 140 0.25 -14.74 3.29
CA TYR A 140 0.03 -13.32 3.04
C TYR A 140 1.32 -12.66 2.60
N ASP A 141 1.33 -12.12 1.37
CA ASP A 141 2.49 -11.40 0.90
C ASP A 141 2.70 -10.07 1.65
N ASP A 142 3.96 -9.62 1.70
CA ASP A 142 4.34 -8.37 2.36
C ASP A 142 3.52 -7.19 1.85
N LYS A 143 3.21 -7.20 0.56
CA LYS A 143 2.49 -6.13 -0.08
C LYS A 143 1.01 -6.12 0.35
N PHE A 144 0.38 -7.27 0.49
CA PHE A 144 -0.97 -7.43 1.01
C PHE A 144 -1.04 -6.89 2.43
N ARG A 145 -0.02 -7.18 3.25
CA ARG A 145 0.09 -6.62 4.61
C ARG A 145 0.15 -5.10 4.59
N GLU A 146 0.99 -4.52 3.75
CA GLU A 146 1.09 -3.06 3.58
C GLU A 146 -0.24 -2.43 3.16
N GLU A 147 -0.86 -2.95 2.10
CA GLU A 147 -2.14 -2.42 1.58
C GLU A 147 -3.27 -2.57 2.61
N SER A 148 -3.23 -3.63 3.45
CA SER A 148 -4.23 -3.85 4.50
C SER A 148 -4.24 -2.76 5.58
N TYR A 149 -3.13 -2.04 5.76
CA TYR A 149 -3.05 -0.95 6.74
C TYR A 149 -3.67 0.34 6.24
N SER A 150 -3.70 0.52 4.93
CA SER A 150 -4.25 1.70 4.24
C SER A 150 -5.75 1.58 3.96
N VAL A 151 -6.41 0.51 4.43
CA VAL A 151 -7.87 0.34 4.28
C VAL A 151 -8.61 1.19 5.30
N ASP A 152 -9.44 2.08 4.75
CA ASP A 152 -10.36 2.99 5.43
C ASP A 152 -11.85 2.66 5.15
N ASP A 153 -12.14 1.93 4.08
CA ASP A 153 -13.48 1.42 3.77
C ASP A 153 -14.04 0.57 4.93
N PRO A 154 -15.19 0.95 5.55
CA PRO A 154 -15.69 0.29 6.76
C PRO A 154 -15.97 -1.20 6.60
N GLU A 155 -16.52 -1.64 5.46
CA GLU A 155 -16.88 -3.04 5.25
C GLU A 155 -15.64 -3.91 5.06
N THR A 156 -14.72 -3.47 4.20
CA THR A 156 -13.43 -4.14 3.97
C THR A 156 -12.60 -4.14 5.25
N PHE A 157 -12.62 -3.04 6.01
CA PHE A 157 -11.96 -2.93 7.30
C PHE A 157 -12.51 -3.95 8.31
N ALA A 158 -13.84 -4.07 8.45
CA ALA A 158 -14.46 -5.02 9.36
C ALA A 158 -14.11 -6.47 8.99
N VAL A 159 -14.04 -6.80 7.70
CA VAL A 159 -13.59 -8.10 7.22
C VAL A 159 -12.13 -8.38 7.63
N LEU A 160 -11.25 -7.41 7.45
CA LEU A 160 -9.84 -7.55 7.88
C LEU A 160 -9.74 -7.74 9.38
N GLU A 161 -10.37 -6.89 10.19
CA GLU A 161 -10.26 -6.95 11.65
C GLU A 161 -10.87 -8.23 12.23
N GLY A 162 -11.92 -8.78 11.60
CA GLY A 162 -12.54 -10.04 12.01
C GLY A 162 -11.83 -11.31 11.51
N SER A 163 -10.78 -11.19 10.70
CA SER A 163 -10.12 -12.34 10.05
C SER A 163 -8.93 -12.89 10.84
N GLU A 164 -8.54 -14.14 10.55
CA GLU A 164 -7.30 -14.73 11.07
C GLU A 164 -6.07 -13.93 10.66
N PHE A 165 -6.09 -13.31 9.47
CA PHE A 165 -5.04 -12.43 8.99
C PHE A 165 -4.68 -11.35 10.03
N ARG A 166 -5.67 -10.64 10.59
CA ARG A 166 -5.39 -9.57 11.57
C ARG A 166 -4.92 -10.11 12.92
N ARG A 167 -5.36 -11.31 13.30
CA ARG A 167 -4.84 -12.02 14.49
C ARG A 167 -3.35 -12.32 14.34
N LEU A 168 -2.90 -12.73 13.15
CA LEU A 168 -1.50 -13.04 12.85
C LEU A 168 -0.66 -11.79 12.57
N HIS A 169 -1.28 -10.75 12.03
CA HIS A 169 -0.65 -9.47 11.69
C HIS A 169 -1.38 -8.30 12.34
N PRO A 170 -1.28 -8.15 13.68
CA PRO A 170 -1.89 -7.04 14.39
C PRO A 170 -1.42 -5.71 13.80
N ARG A 171 -2.35 -4.75 13.68
CA ARG A 171 -1.94 -3.38 13.39
C ARG A 171 -0.99 -2.97 14.52
N LYS A 172 0.25 -2.63 14.19
CA LYS A 172 1.14 -1.96 15.13
C LYS A 172 0.49 -0.62 15.43
N GLN A 173 -0.32 -0.56 16.49
CA GLN A 173 -0.74 0.71 17.01
C GLN A 173 0.54 1.46 17.36
N PRO A 174 0.66 2.73 16.93
CA PRO A 174 1.75 3.55 17.42
C PRO A 174 1.75 3.51 18.96
N PRO A 175 2.91 3.50 19.64
CA PRO A 175 2.98 3.38 21.10
C PRO A 175 2.12 4.39 21.87
N TRP A 176 1.79 5.52 21.25
CA TRP A 176 0.97 6.59 21.82
C TRP A 176 -0.55 6.41 21.59
N VAL A 177 -0.99 5.42 20.82
CA VAL A 177 -2.41 5.09 20.56
C VAL A 177 -2.90 3.99 21.51
N ALA A 178 -2.08 3.57 22.49
CA ALA A 178 -2.55 2.83 23.65
C ALA A 178 -3.54 3.70 24.43
N PHE A 179 -4.80 3.70 24.01
CA PHE A 179 -5.88 4.33 24.72
C PHE A 179 -5.95 3.69 26.10
N ASP A 180 -5.85 4.56 27.09
CA ASP A 180 -6.18 4.32 28.48
C ASP A 180 -7.57 3.67 28.55
N VAL A 181 -7.60 2.35 28.73
CA VAL A 181 -8.81 1.59 28.93
C VAL A 181 -9.24 1.87 30.37
N GLY A 182 -9.83 3.05 30.56
CA GLY A 182 -10.33 3.63 31.81
C GLY A 182 -10.26 2.70 33.01
N GLY A 183 -9.08 2.58 33.60
CA GLY A 183 -8.94 2.04 34.94
C GLY A 183 -9.65 2.97 35.90
N THR A 184 -10.22 2.43 36.97
CA THR A 184 -10.87 3.19 38.06
C THR A 184 -9.90 4.08 38.87
N HIS A 185 -8.70 4.32 38.35
CA HIS A 185 -7.67 5.11 38.98
C HIS A 185 -7.33 6.28 38.05
N PRO A 186 -7.36 7.54 38.54
CA PRO A 186 -6.87 8.66 37.77
C PRO A 186 -5.42 8.35 37.40
N VAL A 187 -5.12 8.36 36.11
CA VAL A 187 -3.74 8.24 35.64
C VAL A 187 -2.99 9.42 36.22
N ASP A 188 -2.05 9.16 37.12
CA ASP A 188 -1.01 10.13 37.39
C ASP A 188 -0.36 10.43 36.04
N CYS A 189 -0.52 11.66 35.56
CA CYS A 189 0.26 12.22 34.47
C CYS A 189 1.72 12.26 34.92
N LEU A 190 2.38 11.11 35.02
CA LEU A 190 3.81 11.02 35.18
C LEU A 190 4.40 11.60 33.90
N SER A 191 4.80 12.85 34.06
CA SER A 191 5.67 13.57 33.17
C SER A 191 6.85 12.65 32.90
N TYR A 192 6.97 12.15 31.68
CA TYR A 192 8.18 11.46 31.26
C TYR A 192 9.32 12.47 31.32
N ASN A 193 10.10 12.40 32.39
CA ASN A 193 11.43 12.98 32.45
C ASN A 193 12.26 12.26 31.39
N TYR A 194 12.43 12.92 30.24
CA TYR A 194 13.47 12.56 29.30
C TYR A 194 14.81 12.59 30.04
N LEU A 195 15.41 11.42 30.22
CA LEU A 195 16.84 11.30 30.49
C LEU A 195 17.58 11.86 29.27
N LEU A 196 18.01 13.11 29.42
CA LEU A 196 18.94 13.80 28.53
C LEU A 196 20.22 12.97 28.39
N HIS A 197 20.42 12.35 27.24
CA HIS A 197 21.74 11.99 26.73
C HIS A 197 22.31 13.23 25.99
N PRO A 198 23.63 13.53 26.09
CA PRO A 198 24.17 14.87 25.84
C PRO A 198 24.41 15.23 24.36
N TYR A 199 23.70 14.62 23.40
CA TYR A 199 23.90 14.93 21.98
C TYR A 199 22.60 15.37 21.31
N GLY A 200 22.32 16.67 21.43
CA GLY A 200 21.79 17.54 20.38
C GLY A 200 20.45 17.18 19.72
N LEU A 201 19.36 17.70 20.30
CA LEU A 201 18.04 17.78 19.70
C LEU A 201 17.94 18.99 18.74
N ILE A 202 17.53 18.78 17.48
CA ILE A 202 17.06 19.85 16.59
C ILE A 202 15.61 20.18 16.99
N ARG A 203 15.39 21.42 17.47
CA ARG A 203 14.06 21.96 17.81
C ARG A 203 13.35 22.46 16.56
N GLY A 204 12.21 21.84 16.20
CA GLY A 204 11.14 22.48 15.44
C GLY A 204 9.99 22.81 16.40
N LEU A 205 9.73 24.09 16.65
CA LEU A 205 8.61 24.56 17.46
C LEU A 205 7.29 24.34 16.70
N PHE A 206 6.44 23.42 17.16
CA PHE A 206 5.00 23.47 16.90
C PHE A 206 4.28 23.79 18.21
N HIS A 207 3.81 25.03 18.32
CA HIS A 207 2.83 25.43 19.33
C HIS A 207 1.44 24.95 18.86
N TYR A 208 0.91 23.90 19.49
CA TYR A 208 -0.53 23.68 19.56
C TYR A 208 -0.99 23.98 20.98
N GLY A 209 -1.72 25.08 21.14
CA GLY A 209 -2.41 25.41 22.38
C GLY A 209 -3.63 24.52 22.54
N LEU A 210 -3.54 23.52 23.43
CA LEU A 210 -4.71 22.84 24.00
C LEU A 210 -5.27 23.72 25.12
N LEU A 211 -6.36 24.41 24.82
CA LEU A 211 -7.18 25.09 25.83
C LEU A 211 -7.94 24.02 26.63
N SER A 212 -7.43 23.74 27.82
CA SER A 212 -8.19 23.08 28.89
C SER A 212 -9.23 24.06 29.42
N ALA A 213 -10.52 23.76 29.21
CA ALA A 213 -11.61 24.47 29.85
C ALA A 213 -11.87 23.87 31.25
N CYS A 214 -11.08 24.29 32.24
CA CYS A 214 -11.54 24.38 33.61
C CYS A 214 -11.85 25.85 33.90
N ALA A 215 -13.01 26.07 34.52
CA ALA A 215 -13.58 27.38 34.77
C ALA A 215 -12.70 28.23 35.70
N GLU A 216 -12.85 29.55 35.54
CA GLU A 216 -12.26 30.62 36.35
C GLU A 216 -10.80 30.97 36.07
N SER A 217 -10.56 31.89 35.13
CA SER A 217 -9.62 33.00 35.31
C SER A 217 -9.71 34.02 34.16
N ARG A 218 -9.58 35.29 34.55
CA ARG A 218 -9.92 36.50 33.80
C ARG A 218 -9.13 36.70 32.51
N ILE A 219 -9.87 37.02 31.44
CA ILE A 219 -9.37 37.44 30.13
C ILE A 219 -8.70 38.81 30.24
N THR A 220 -7.43 38.91 29.86
CA THR A 220 -6.83 40.18 29.42
C THR A 220 -6.24 39.97 28.03
N ALA A 221 -6.77 40.71 27.07
CA ALA A 221 -6.49 40.61 25.65
C ALA A 221 -5.09 41.14 25.28
N LEU A 222 -4.40 40.44 24.39
CA LEU A 222 -3.28 40.99 23.61
C LEU A 222 -3.65 40.96 22.12
N LYS A 223 -3.61 42.15 21.50
CA LYS A 223 -3.92 42.41 20.09
C LYS A 223 -2.85 41.82 19.16
N PRO A 224 -3.20 41.32 17.96
CA PRO A 224 -2.22 40.97 16.94
C PRO A 224 -1.81 42.22 16.13
N THR A 225 -0.51 42.46 16.03
CA THR A 225 0.08 43.42 15.08
C THR A 225 0.23 42.76 13.71
N LYS A 226 -0.38 43.37 12.69
CA LYS A 226 -0.19 43.05 11.26
C LYS A 226 1.19 43.52 10.80
N HIS A 227 1.93 42.66 10.10
CA HIS A 227 2.87 43.10 9.09
C HIS A 227 2.65 42.35 7.78
N ARG A 228 2.34 43.12 6.73
CA ARG A 228 2.46 42.76 5.31
C ARG A 228 3.91 42.96 4.90
N LEU A 229 4.45 42.02 4.11
CA LEU A 229 5.49 42.09 3.06
C LEU A 229 5.50 40.64 2.50
N GLY A 230 5.36 40.32 1.22
CA GLY A 230 5.98 40.86 0.01
C GLY A 230 6.76 39.69 -0.62
N ASN A 231 6.37 39.26 -1.83
CA ASN A 231 6.99 38.14 -2.56
C ASN A 231 8.52 38.28 -2.65
N SER A 232 9.28 37.27 -2.20
CA SER A 232 10.54 36.81 -2.80
C SER A 232 11.16 35.65 -1.99
N HIS A 233 11.68 34.67 -2.72
CA HIS A 233 12.69 33.66 -2.39
C HIS A 233 13.02 33.40 -0.91
N LEU A 234 12.68 32.21 -0.43
CA LEU A 234 13.08 31.69 0.87
C LEU A 234 14.56 31.25 0.78
N PHE A 235 15.49 32.16 1.10
CA PHE A 235 16.87 31.81 1.43
C PHE A 235 16.91 31.45 2.93
N LEU A 236 17.22 30.20 3.24
CA LEU A 236 17.61 29.81 4.59
C LEU A 236 19.11 30.12 4.76
N ASP A 237 19.43 31.20 5.48
CA ASP A 237 20.77 31.45 6.00
C ASP A 237 21.13 30.34 7.00
N MET A 238 21.98 29.41 6.58
CA MET A 238 22.64 28.47 7.47
C MET A 238 23.94 29.10 7.99
N ALA A 239 23.99 29.35 9.30
CA ALA A 239 25.23 29.73 9.97
C ALA A 239 26.31 28.67 9.74
N MET A 240 27.50 29.13 9.36
CA MET A 240 28.68 28.29 9.15
C MET A 240 29.08 27.58 10.44
N TRP A 241 29.39 26.29 10.33
CA TRP A 241 30.09 25.53 11.35
C TRP A 241 31.41 25.05 10.73
N GLU A 242 32.52 25.53 11.29
CA GLU A 242 33.86 25.03 11.02
C GLU A 242 34.10 23.71 11.78
N ASP A 243 34.99 22.89 11.22
CA ASP A 243 35.50 21.60 11.70
C ASP A 243 34.59 20.36 11.60
N SER A 244 34.66 19.67 10.44
CA SER A 244 35.48 18.45 10.27
C SER A 244 34.99 17.51 9.14
N ASN A 245 35.69 17.60 8.00
CA ASN A 245 35.94 16.58 6.97
C ASN A 245 34.93 15.44 6.73
N ARG A 246 33.74 15.75 6.20
CA ARG A 246 33.01 14.81 5.32
C ARG A 246 32.43 15.55 4.12
N VAL A 247 32.90 15.20 2.93
CA VAL A 247 32.39 15.70 1.65
C VAL A 247 30.98 15.14 1.45
N LEU A 248 29.96 15.97 1.65
CA LEU A 248 28.61 15.70 1.19
C LEU A 248 28.50 16.15 -0.27
N ARG A 249 28.20 15.22 -1.17
CA ARG A 249 27.80 15.56 -2.55
C ARG A 249 26.36 16.08 -2.53
N PRO A 250 26.02 17.15 -3.27
CA PRO A 250 24.64 17.61 -3.36
C PRO A 250 23.76 16.53 -3.98
N ILE A 251 22.65 16.21 -3.32
CA ILE A 251 21.53 15.48 -3.91
C ILE A 251 20.70 16.55 -4.64
N ALA A 252 20.75 16.55 -5.97
CA ALA A 252 19.77 17.29 -6.77
C ALA A 252 18.42 16.58 -6.61
N ILE A 253 17.45 17.29 -6.04
CA ILE A 253 16.04 16.88 -6.08
C ILE A 253 15.49 17.56 -7.33
N ASP A 254 15.22 16.77 -8.35
CA ASP A 254 14.54 17.22 -9.56
C ASP A 254 13.05 17.39 -9.21
N VAL A 255 12.58 18.63 -9.20
CA VAL A 255 11.15 18.96 -9.08
C VAL A 255 10.64 19.05 -10.52
N ALA A 256 10.08 17.97 -11.02
CA ALA A 256 9.34 18.01 -12.28
C ALA A 256 8.04 18.79 -12.06
N ASP A 257 8.06 20.05 -12.48
CA ASP A 257 6.87 20.84 -12.79
C ASP A 257 6.29 20.33 -14.11
N ASP A 258 5.25 19.51 -14.07
CA ASP A 258 4.42 19.26 -15.25
C ASP A 258 3.13 20.11 -15.16
N ILE A 259 3.16 21.22 -15.88
CA ILE A 259 2.01 22.05 -16.25
C ILE A 259 1.55 21.59 -17.65
N ILE A 260 0.31 21.10 -17.72
CA ILE A 260 -0.62 20.89 -18.87
C ILE A 260 -0.05 20.28 -20.15
#